data_AF-A0A7J4FYZ0-F1
#
_entry.id   AF-A0A7J4FYZ0-F1
#
_cell.length_a   1.000
_cell.length_b   1.000
_cell.length_c   1.000
_cell.angle_alpha   90.00
_cell.angle_beta   90.00
_cell.angle_gamma   90.00
#
_symmetry.space_group_name_H-M   'P 1'
#
loop_
_entity.id
_entity.type
_entity.pdbx_description
1 polymer ?
#
loop_
_entity_poly.entity_id
_entity_poly.type
_entity_poly.pdbx_seq_one_letter_code
_entity_poly.pdbx_strand_id
1 'polypeptide(L)'
;MRTISALAMIIVSAAMVVCGGCINETGEKTQSYEIVWAGTPPEGHSAIEAKLSRQIAPYEGVVYDNVTVSAMKKDGVTHLHATATSPACIYPDRYEFIYNDHLVRTGYLLEAIPESIRQDAIGIAMQDPEIAGVLSGDAGTPTVRRILPETAEKFYTAKTCLSVTWADASASALIDMDSRSVVGTWGAGG
;
A
#
# COMPACT_ATOMS: atom_id res chain seq x y z
N MET A 1 -40.17 -21.45 55.56
CA MET A 1 -39.08 -20.58 56.09
C MET A 1 -37.73 -21.20 55.76
N ARG A 2 -36.92 -20.44 55.00
CA ARG A 2 -35.44 -20.44 54.85
C ARG A 2 -35.04 -20.35 53.38
N THR A 3 -34.90 -19.10 52.96
CA THR A 3 -34.06 -18.62 51.86
C THR A 3 -32.61 -19.07 52.06
N ILE A 4 -31.97 -19.58 51.01
CA ILE A 4 -30.54 -19.35 50.77
C ILE A 4 -30.35 -19.19 49.26
N SER A 5 -30.11 -17.94 48.88
CA SER A 5 -29.56 -17.52 47.59
C SER A 5 -28.06 -17.87 47.60
N ALA A 6 -27.55 -18.52 46.55
CA ALA A 6 -26.12 -18.72 46.37
C ALA A 6 -25.75 -18.37 44.92
N LEU A 7 -24.98 -17.30 44.80
CA LEU A 7 -24.36 -16.79 43.59
C LEU A 7 -23.61 -17.91 42.86
N ALA A 8 -23.90 -18.09 41.58
CA ALA A 8 -23.01 -18.79 40.66
C ALA A 8 -21.89 -17.83 40.25
N MET A 9 -20.72 -18.02 40.84
CA MET A 9 -19.49 -17.32 40.50
C MET A 9 -18.97 -17.90 39.17
N ILE A 10 -19.04 -17.12 38.08
CA ILE A 10 -18.45 -17.48 36.78
C ILE A 10 -16.93 -17.25 36.90
N ILE A 11 -16.18 -18.34 36.93
CA ILE A 11 -14.71 -18.31 36.81
C ILE A 11 -14.39 -18.25 35.31
N VAL A 12 -14.09 -17.05 34.79
CA VAL A 12 -13.46 -16.88 33.48
C VAL A 12 -11.95 -17.03 33.68
N SER A 13 -11.45 -18.26 33.56
CA SER A 13 -10.01 -18.51 33.51
C SER A 13 -9.50 -18.23 32.10
N ALA A 14 -8.76 -17.15 31.96
CA ALA A 14 -8.02 -16.78 30.77
C ALA A 14 -6.94 -17.83 30.44
N ALA A 15 -7.00 -18.40 29.24
CA ALA A 15 -5.88 -19.06 28.61
C ALA A 15 -5.43 -18.20 27.42
N MET A 16 -4.53 -17.24 27.70
CA MET A 16 -3.71 -16.63 26.64
C MET A 16 -2.74 -17.70 26.15
N VAL A 17 -3.02 -18.27 24.97
CA VAL A 17 -2.00 -18.98 24.20
C VAL A 17 -1.22 -17.93 23.43
N VAL A 18 -0.14 -17.44 24.02
CA VAL A 18 0.93 -16.76 23.29
C VAL A 18 1.74 -17.85 22.60
N CYS A 19 1.32 -18.24 21.41
CA CYS A 19 2.23 -18.93 20.49
C CYS A 19 3.20 -17.88 19.95
N GLY A 20 4.32 -17.73 20.65
CA GLY A 20 5.53 -17.14 20.09
C GLY A 20 6.00 -18.00 18.93
N GLY A 21 5.56 -17.65 17.72
CA GLY A 21 6.17 -18.14 16.50
C GLY A 21 7.54 -17.50 16.36
N CYS A 22 8.59 -18.29 16.60
CA CYS A 22 9.95 -17.95 16.19
C CYS A 22 9.92 -17.64 14.69
N ILE A 23 10.13 -16.37 14.32
CA ILE A 23 10.35 -15.98 12.93
C ILE A 23 11.72 -16.55 12.57
N ASN A 24 11.73 -17.68 11.87
CA ASN A 24 12.95 -18.17 11.24
C ASN A 24 13.35 -17.14 10.17
N GLU A 25 14.44 -16.42 10.42
CA GLU A 25 15.19 -15.68 9.40
C GLU A 25 15.88 -16.67 8.45
N THR A 26 15.08 -17.36 7.64
CA THR A 26 15.58 -18.11 6.49
C THR A 26 14.94 -17.48 5.27
N GLY A 27 15.75 -16.74 4.52
CA GLY A 27 15.33 -15.89 3.40
C GLY A 27 14.81 -16.68 2.21
N GLU A 28 13.60 -17.21 2.32
CA GLU A 28 12.84 -17.68 1.17
C GLU A 28 12.20 -16.47 0.46
N LYS A 29 12.36 -16.41 -0.87
CA LYS A 29 11.64 -15.46 -1.73
C LYS A 29 10.15 -15.58 -1.43
N THR A 30 9.59 -14.61 -0.73
CA THR A 30 8.20 -14.65 -0.28
C THR A 30 7.21 -14.22 -1.38
N GLN A 31 7.71 -13.79 -2.54
CA GLN A 31 6.94 -13.15 -3.60
C GLN A 31 7.10 -13.89 -4.93
N SER A 32 6.05 -13.86 -5.76
CA SER A 32 5.96 -14.61 -7.03
C SER A 32 6.69 -13.97 -8.21
N TYR A 33 7.30 -12.80 -8.03
CA TYR A 33 7.97 -12.04 -9.09
C TYR A 33 9.49 -12.15 -9.00
N GLU A 34 10.14 -11.93 -10.13
CA GLU A 34 11.60 -11.83 -10.22
C GLU A 34 12.06 -10.37 -10.15
N ILE A 35 13.19 -10.14 -9.47
CA ILE A 35 13.88 -8.86 -9.50
C ILE A 35 14.88 -8.91 -10.66
N VAL A 36 14.77 -7.94 -11.56
CA VAL A 36 15.64 -7.79 -12.74
C VAL A 36 16.45 -6.51 -12.58
N TRP A 37 17.78 -6.63 -12.59
CA TRP A 37 18.64 -5.46 -12.50
C TRP A 37 18.78 -4.76 -13.85
N ALA A 38 18.43 -3.47 -13.88
CA ALA A 38 18.73 -2.58 -14.99
C ALA A 38 20.19 -2.10 -14.86
N GLY A 39 21.10 -2.86 -15.45
CA GLY A 39 22.55 -2.62 -15.40
C GLY A 39 23.27 -3.57 -14.45
N THR A 40 24.48 -3.20 -14.03
CA THR A 40 25.29 -4.03 -13.12
C THR A 40 24.71 -3.98 -11.71
N PRO A 41 24.34 -5.13 -11.11
CA PRO A 41 23.86 -5.16 -9.74
C PRO A 41 24.96 -4.73 -8.76
N PRO A 42 24.62 -4.05 -7.65
CA PRO A 42 25.58 -3.71 -6.61
C PRO A 42 26.14 -4.97 -5.92
N GLU A 43 27.27 -4.80 -5.24
CA GLU A 43 27.79 -5.84 -4.35
C GLU A 43 26.76 -6.19 -3.26
N GLY A 44 26.60 -7.48 -2.97
CA GLY A 44 25.59 -7.95 -2.01
C GLY A 44 24.14 -7.82 -2.49
N HIS A 45 23.89 -7.71 -3.81
CA HIS A 45 22.54 -7.55 -4.37
C HIS A 45 21.53 -8.58 -3.87
N SER A 46 21.91 -9.84 -3.60
CA SER A 46 20.96 -10.84 -3.09
C SER A 46 20.36 -10.45 -1.73
N ALA A 47 21.12 -9.78 -0.86
CA ALA A 47 20.61 -9.26 0.41
C ALA A 47 19.69 -8.04 0.21
N ILE A 48 19.99 -7.20 -0.80
CA ILE A 48 19.14 -6.08 -1.19
C ILE A 48 17.82 -6.59 -1.78
N GLU A 49 17.86 -7.58 -2.66
CA GLU A 49 16.69 -8.24 -3.24
C GLU A 49 15.76 -8.80 -2.17
N ALA A 50 16.30 -9.54 -1.19
CA ALA A 50 15.51 -10.06 -0.08
C ALA A 50 14.83 -8.95 0.74
N LYS A 51 15.50 -7.79 0.91
CA LYS A 51 14.92 -6.62 1.58
C LYS A 51 13.85 -5.94 0.72
N LEU A 52 14.08 -5.81 -0.59
CA LEU A 52 13.12 -5.25 -1.56
C LEU A 52 11.84 -6.08 -1.62
N SER A 53 11.95 -7.42 -1.68
CA SER A 53 10.81 -8.33 -1.73
C SER A 53 9.88 -8.25 -0.51
N ARG A 54 10.35 -7.70 0.61
CA ARG A 54 9.53 -7.47 1.81
C ARG A 54 8.81 -6.12 1.79
N GLN A 55 9.28 -5.16 1.00
CA GLN A 55 8.75 -3.78 0.97
C GLN A 55 7.97 -3.46 -0.31
N ILE A 56 8.09 -4.30 -1.34
CA ILE A 56 7.35 -4.22 -2.60
C ILE A 56 6.29 -5.32 -2.56
N ALA A 57 5.04 -4.94 -2.72
CA ALA A 57 3.92 -5.87 -2.73
C ALA A 57 2.88 -5.39 -3.75
N PRO A 58 2.29 -6.28 -4.56
CA PRO A 58 1.23 -5.90 -5.50
C PRO A 58 -0.04 -5.44 -4.80
N TYR A 59 -0.92 -4.74 -5.53
CA TYR A 59 -2.31 -4.55 -5.09
C TYR A 59 -2.98 -5.92 -4.93
N GLU A 60 -3.97 -6.05 -4.05
CA GLU A 60 -4.63 -7.33 -3.80
C GLU A 60 -5.19 -7.93 -5.10
N GLY A 61 -4.92 -9.21 -5.34
CA GLY A 61 -5.32 -9.91 -6.57
C GLY A 61 -4.47 -9.57 -7.80
N VAL A 62 -3.45 -8.71 -7.69
CA VAL A 62 -2.49 -8.42 -8.76
C VAL A 62 -1.24 -9.27 -8.58
N VAL A 63 -0.69 -9.74 -9.70
CA VAL A 63 0.61 -10.41 -9.77
C VAL A 63 1.51 -9.58 -10.66
N TYR A 64 2.71 -9.27 -10.16
CA TYR A 64 3.75 -8.64 -10.98
C TYR A 64 4.44 -9.69 -11.85
N ASP A 65 4.79 -9.31 -13.08
CA ASP A 65 5.65 -10.15 -13.93
C ASP A 65 7.10 -10.07 -13.44
N ASN A 66 7.61 -8.85 -13.33
CA ASN A 66 8.94 -8.54 -12.86
C ASN A 66 8.95 -7.21 -12.10
N VAL A 67 9.99 -7.05 -11.29
CA VAL A 67 10.37 -5.78 -10.67
C VAL A 67 11.74 -5.41 -11.22
N THR A 68 11.77 -4.42 -12.09
CA THR A 68 13.01 -3.89 -12.65
C THR A 68 13.63 -2.89 -11.68
N VAL A 69 14.88 -3.09 -11.29
CA VAL A 69 15.58 -2.26 -10.30
C VAL A 69 16.85 -1.68 -10.90
N SER A 70 17.03 -0.37 -10.84
CA SER A 70 18.30 0.28 -11.13
C SER A 70 18.97 0.75 -9.83
N ALA A 71 20.30 0.76 -9.82
CA ALA A 71 21.11 1.25 -8.71
C ALA A 71 22.00 2.40 -9.15
N MET A 72 22.06 3.46 -8.34
CA MET A 72 23.00 4.55 -8.51
C MET A 72 23.66 4.87 -7.17
N LYS A 73 25.00 4.86 -7.13
CA LYS A 73 25.74 5.30 -5.95
C LYS A 73 25.95 6.81 -6.00
N LYS A 74 25.54 7.51 -4.97
CA LYS A 74 25.70 8.96 -4.80
C LYS A 74 26.10 9.25 -3.36
N ASP A 75 27.17 10.02 -3.17
CA ASP A 75 27.63 10.45 -1.84
C ASP A 75 27.82 9.29 -0.83
N GLY A 76 28.30 8.14 -1.31
CA GLY A 76 28.50 6.93 -0.51
C GLY A 76 27.25 6.08 -0.29
N VAL A 77 26.08 6.56 -0.70
CA VAL A 77 24.77 5.92 -0.51
C VAL A 77 24.28 5.31 -1.82
N THR A 78 23.70 4.11 -1.76
CA THR A 78 23.08 3.47 -2.94
C THR A 78 21.61 3.87 -3.03
N HIS A 79 21.25 4.60 -4.08
CA HIS A 79 19.86 4.87 -4.46
C HIS A 79 19.35 3.76 -5.36
N LEU A 80 18.14 3.26 -5.08
CA LEU A 80 17.51 2.21 -5.86
C LEU A 80 16.17 2.72 -6.37
N HIS A 81 15.96 2.61 -7.67
CA HIS A 81 14.67 2.87 -8.30
C HIS A 81 14.08 1.55 -8.76
N ALA A 82 12.91 1.19 -8.25
CA ALA A 82 12.21 -0.04 -8.62
C ALA A 82 10.92 0.27 -9.36
N THR A 83 10.71 -0.37 -10.50
CA THR A 83 9.47 -0.33 -11.28
C THR A 83 8.89 -1.74 -11.36
N ALA A 84 7.66 -1.91 -10.88
CA ALA A 84 6.93 -3.17 -10.91
C ALA A 84 5.77 -3.09 -11.92
N THR A 85 5.70 -4.06 -12.82
CA THR A 85 4.67 -4.11 -13.87
C THR A 85 3.81 -5.35 -13.74
N SER A 86 2.54 -5.23 -14.12
CA SER A 86 1.61 -6.35 -14.24
C SER A 86 0.87 -6.23 -15.57
N PRO A 87 0.60 -7.34 -16.29
CA PRO A 87 -0.14 -7.32 -17.54
C PRO A 87 -1.63 -7.03 -17.31
N ALA A 88 -2.10 -7.17 -16.07
CA ALA A 88 -3.46 -6.81 -15.67
C ALA A 88 -3.66 -5.31 -15.42
N CYS A 89 -2.57 -4.53 -15.42
CA CYS A 89 -2.59 -3.11 -15.04
C CYS A 89 -1.97 -2.25 -16.15
N ILE A 90 -2.60 -1.10 -16.42
CA ILE A 90 -2.11 -0.16 -17.44
C ILE A 90 -0.87 0.61 -16.94
N TYR A 91 -0.85 0.94 -15.64
CA TYR A 91 0.21 1.73 -15.02
C TYR A 91 1.10 0.86 -14.12
N PRO A 92 2.39 1.16 -13.99
CA PRO A 92 3.28 0.46 -13.09
C PRO A 92 3.22 1.00 -11.66
N ASP A 93 3.71 0.21 -10.71
CA ASP A 93 4.12 0.73 -9.41
C ASP A 93 5.59 1.16 -9.48
N ARG A 94 5.92 2.27 -8.82
CA ARG A 94 7.28 2.78 -8.70
C ARG A 94 7.63 3.01 -7.24
N TYR A 95 8.86 2.70 -6.90
CA TYR A 95 9.39 2.82 -5.55
C TYR A 95 10.78 3.45 -5.60
N GLU A 96 11.05 4.30 -4.62
CA GLU A 96 12.36 4.89 -4.39
C GLU A 96 12.89 4.35 -3.06
N PHE A 97 14.13 3.87 -3.07
CA PHE A 97 14.82 3.44 -1.86
C PHE A 97 16.22 4.03 -1.75
N ILE A 98 16.67 4.11 -0.50
CA ILE A 98 18.05 4.33 -0.13
C ILE A 98 18.57 3.08 0.59
N TYR A 99 19.80 2.67 0.25
CA TYR A 99 20.51 1.58 0.88
C TYR A 99 21.87 2.04 1.41
N ASN A 100 22.02 1.98 2.73
CA ASN A 100 23.28 2.16 3.47
C ASN A 100 23.23 1.21 4.68
N ASP A 101 23.52 -0.08 4.44
CA ASP A 101 23.30 -1.25 5.31
C ASP A 101 21.82 -1.60 5.60
N HIS A 102 20.97 -0.59 5.74
CA HIS A 102 19.52 -0.73 5.85
C HIS A 102 18.84 -0.22 4.58
N LEU A 103 17.76 -0.90 4.18
CA LEU A 103 16.93 -0.48 3.06
C LEU A 103 15.77 0.37 3.57
N VAL A 104 15.72 1.63 3.16
CA VAL A 104 14.68 2.58 3.53
C VAL A 104 13.93 3.01 2.27
N ARG A 105 12.61 2.79 2.25
CA ARG A 105 11.75 3.36 1.20
C ARG A 105 11.56 4.84 1.45
N THR A 106 12.00 5.67 0.51
CA THR A 106 11.94 7.14 0.60
C THR A 106 10.77 7.72 -0.17
N GLY A 107 10.18 6.96 -1.10
CA GLY A 107 9.02 7.37 -1.86
C GLY A 107 8.38 6.22 -2.62
N TYR A 108 7.16 6.45 -3.08
CA TYR A 108 6.45 5.53 -3.96
C TYR A 108 5.42 6.27 -4.81
N LEU A 109 5.05 5.65 -5.93
CA LEU A 109 3.90 5.97 -6.76
C LEU A 109 3.28 4.64 -7.19
N LEU A 110 2.15 4.26 -6.58
CA LEU A 110 1.58 2.92 -6.73
C LEU A 110 0.31 2.97 -7.59
N GLU A 111 0.44 2.76 -8.90
CA GLU A 111 -0.66 2.89 -9.87
C GLU A 111 -1.05 1.56 -10.54
N ALA A 112 -0.35 0.46 -10.24
CA ALA A 112 -0.64 -0.89 -10.74
C ALA A 112 -1.89 -1.48 -10.07
N ILE A 113 -3.04 -0.91 -10.44
CA ILE A 113 -4.37 -1.26 -9.97
C ILE A 113 -5.20 -1.69 -11.19
N PRO A 114 -5.94 -2.80 -11.15
CA PRO A 114 -6.78 -3.25 -12.26
C PRO A 114 -7.82 -2.20 -12.65
N GLU A 115 -8.10 -2.08 -13.96
CA GLU A 115 -8.96 -1.01 -14.48
C GLU A 115 -10.35 -1.00 -13.84
N SER A 116 -10.97 -2.16 -13.61
CA SER A 116 -12.26 -2.24 -12.93
C SER A 116 -12.23 -1.64 -11.53
N ILE A 117 -11.16 -1.88 -10.77
CA ILE A 117 -10.98 -1.34 -9.42
C ILE A 117 -10.75 0.17 -9.47
N ARG A 118 -10.01 0.66 -10.48
CA ARG A 118 -9.82 2.10 -10.70
C ARG A 118 -11.15 2.79 -10.95
N GLN A 119 -11.96 2.26 -11.85
CA GLN A 119 -13.27 2.81 -12.18
C GLN A 119 -14.23 2.76 -10.99
N ASP A 120 -14.21 1.68 -10.21
CA ASP A 120 -14.97 1.57 -8.97
C ASP A 120 -14.60 2.68 -7.97
N ALA A 121 -13.31 2.90 -7.73
CA ALA A 121 -12.82 3.93 -6.82
C ALA A 121 -13.21 5.34 -7.29
N ILE A 122 -13.09 5.62 -8.59
CA ILE A 122 -13.53 6.88 -9.20
C ILE A 122 -15.04 7.07 -9.00
N GLY A 123 -15.84 6.03 -9.25
CA GLY A 123 -17.29 6.07 -9.07
C GLY A 123 -17.70 6.35 -7.62
N ILE A 124 -17.03 5.73 -6.64
CA ILE A 124 -17.25 6.01 -5.21
C ILE A 124 -16.88 7.47 -4.89
N ALA A 125 -15.71 7.93 -5.35
CA ALA A 125 -15.25 9.30 -5.12
C ALA A 125 -16.21 10.35 -5.71
N MET A 126 -16.79 10.10 -6.89
CA MET A 126 -17.74 11.01 -7.54
C MET A 126 -19.12 11.05 -6.88
N GLN A 127 -19.45 10.09 -6.03
CA GLN A 127 -20.69 10.10 -5.24
C GLN A 127 -20.57 10.97 -3.99
N ASP A 128 -19.35 11.36 -3.61
CA ASP A 128 -19.13 12.28 -2.50
C ASP A 128 -19.54 13.71 -2.89
N PRO A 129 -20.41 14.37 -2.10
CA PRO A 129 -20.91 15.71 -2.43
C PRO A 129 -19.82 16.78 -2.52
N GLU A 130 -18.75 16.70 -1.72
CA GLU A 130 -17.67 17.70 -1.73
C GLU A 130 -16.87 17.58 -3.02
N ILE A 131 -16.53 16.35 -3.41
CA ILE A 131 -15.85 16.06 -4.68
C ILE A 131 -16.75 16.43 -5.86
N ALA A 132 -18.01 15.97 -5.87
CA ALA A 132 -18.95 16.27 -6.95
C ALA A 132 -19.17 17.77 -7.15
N GLY A 133 -19.20 18.55 -6.06
CA GLY A 133 -19.32 20.00 -6.10
C GLY A 133 -18.14 20.68 -6.80
N VAL A 134 -16.91 20.22 -6.56
CA VAL A 134 -15.69 20.80 -7.15
C VAL A 134 -15.50 20.38 -8.61
N LEU A 135 -15.91 19.17 -8.98
CA LEU A 135 -15.73 18.64 -10.34
C LEU A 135 -16.82 19.11 -11.33
N SER A 136 -17.48 20.23 -11.07
CA SER A 136 -18.52 20.83 -11.92
C SER A 136 -17.93 21.32 -13.27
N GLY A 137 -17.63 20.42 -14.21
CA GLY A 137 -17.02 20.74 -15.50
C GLY A 137 -16.26 19.57 -16.13
N ASP A 138 -15.42 19.86 -17.14
CA ASP A 138 -14.45 18.88 -17.65
C ASP A 138 -13.27 18.77 -16.67
N ALA A 139 -13.40 17.84 -15.71
CA ALA A 139 -12.42 17.68 -14.63
C ALA A 139 -11.18 16.86 -15.04
N GLY A 140 -11.08 16.49 -16.33
CA GLY A 140 -10.01 15.64 -16.84
C GLY A 140 -10.08 14.20 -16.32
N THR A 141 -9.10 13.40 -16.74
CA THR A 141 -8.97 12.01 -16.29
C THR A 141 -8.27 11.95 -14.92
N PRO A 142 -8.89 11.38 -13.88
CA PRO A 142 -8.25 11.27 -12.58
C PRO A 142 -7.12 10.24 -12.59
N THR A 143 -6.15 10.47 -11.71
CA THR A 143 -5.15 9.47 -11.32
C THR A 143 -5.67 8.70 -10.10
N VAL A 144 -5.48 7.38 -10.10
CA VAL A 144 -5.80 6.51 -8.95
C VAL A 144 -4.51 5.87 -8.47
N ARG A 145 -4.21 6.03 -7.18
CA ARG A 145 -2.98 5.58 -6.54
C ARG A 145 -3.30 4.79 -5.28
N ARG A 146 -2.59 3.70 -5.06
CA ARG A 146 -2.65 2.96 -3.79
C ARG A 146 -1.87 3.72 -2.71
N ILE A 147 -2.48 3.82 -1.54
CA ILE A 147 -1.86 4.33 -0.32
C ILE A 147 -1.60 3.13 0.60
N LEU A 148 -0.34 2.97 1.01
CA LEU A 148 0.07 1.86 1.88
C LEU A 148 -0.48 2.04 3.31
N PRO A 149 -0.72 0.96 4.07
CA PRO A 149 -1.28 1.00 5.42
C PRO A 149 -0.63 2.03 6.36
N GLU A 150 0.70 2.04 6.44
CA GLU A 150 1.49 2.95 7.27
C GLU A 150 1.40 4.43 6.84
N THR A 151 0.99 4.69 5.60
CA THR A 151 0.72 6.06 5.13
C THR A 151 -0.75 6.42 5.35
N ALA A 152 -1.67 5.47 5.12
CA ALA A 152 -3.10 5.65 5.36
C ALA A 152 -3.39 5.90 6.85
N GLU A 153 -2.63 5.30 7.77
CA GLU A 153 -2.76 5.50 9.22
C GLU A 153 -2.63 6.97 9.64
N LYS A 154 -1.91 7.80 8.87
CA LYS A 154 -1.78 9.23 9.13
C LYS A 154 -3.07 10.02 8.86
N PHE A 155 -4.02 9.44 8.13
CA PHE A 155 -5.23 10.10 7.66
C PHE A 155 -6.52 9.38 8.10
N TYR A 156 -6.47 8.05 8.26
CA TYR A 156 -7.64 7.22 8.55
C TYR A 156 -7.32 6.02 9.47
N THR A 157 -6.92 4.88 8.91
CA THR A 157 -6.56 3.67 9.65
C THR A 157 -5.51 2.88 8.86
N ALA A 158 -4.75 2.03 9.56
CA ALA A 158 -3.67 1.25 8.98
C ALA A 158 -4.19 0.13 8.04
N LYS A 159 -4.56 0.52 6.82
CA LYS A 159 -4.94 -0.39 5.74
C LYS A 159 -4.70 0.20 4.36
N THR A 160 -4.79 -0.64 3.34
CA THR A 160 -4.65 -0.19 1.96
C THR A 160 -5.87 0.63 1.55
N CYS A 161 -5.65 1.88 1.15
CA CYS A 161 -6.68 2.76 0.58
C CYS A 161 -6.31 3.16 -0.85
N LEU A 162 -7.27 3.69 -1.60
CA LEU A 162 -7.03 4.28 -2.92
C LEU A 162 -7.21 5.79 -2.86
N SER A 163 -6.22 6.54 -3.32
CA SER A 163 -6.34 7.98 -3.56
C SER A 163 -6.76 8.21 -5.00
N VAL A 164 -7.86 8.93 -5.22
CA VAL A 164 -8.33 9.39 -6.52
C VAL A 164 -8.10 10.90 -6.60
N THR A 165 -7.34 11.37 -7.58
CA THR A 165 -6.96 12.78 -7.73
C THR A 165 -7.25 13.25 -9.16
N TRP A 166 -8.04 14.30 -9.30
CA TRP A 166 -8.36 14.92 -10.60
C TRP A 166 -7.28 15.89 -11.07
N ALA A 167 -7.36 16.27 -12.34
CA ALA A 167 -6.36 17.12 -12.99
C ALA A 167 -6.06 18.41 -12.19
N ASP A 168 -4.81 18.83 -12.26
CA ASP A 168 -4.19 19.92 -11.46
C ASP A 168 -4.19 19.70 -9.93
N ALA A 169 -4.46 18.48 -9.47
CA ALA A 169 -4.58 18.15 -8.04
C ALA A 169 -5.57 19.05 -7.28
N SER A 170 -6.55 19.58 -8.02
CA SER A 170 -7.57 20.51 -7.52
C SER A 170 -8.53 19.84 -6.55
N ALA A 171 -8.79 18.54 -6.72
CA ALA A 171 -9.57 17.72 -5.80
C ALA A 171 -8.95 16.33 -5.68
N SER A 172 -8.93 15.80 -4.46
CA SER A 172 -8.52 14.44 -4.16
C SER A 172 -9.43 13.81 -3.13
N ALA A 173 -9.70 12.52 -3.28
CA ALA A 173 -10.44 11.70 -2.35
C ALA A 173 -9.60 10.49 -1.93
N LEU A 174 -9.65 10.13 -0.65
CA LEU A 174 -9.14 8.87 -0.13
C LEU A 174 -10.31 7.91 0.04
N ILE A 175 -10.22 6.77 -0.63
CA ILE A 175 -11.27 5.77 -0.74
C ILE A 175 -10.86 4.53 0.04
N ASP A 176 -11.74 4.14 0.95
CA ASP A 176 -11.69 2.84 1.59
C ASP A 176 -12.49 1.84 0.75
N MET A 177 -11.78 0.93 0.09
CA MET A 177 -12.39 -0.03 -0.82
C MET A 177 -13.19 -1.11 -0.08
N ASP A 178 -12.88 -1.39 1.19
CA ASP A 178 -13.59 -2.40 1.98
C ASP A 178 -14.98 -1.90 2.38
N SER A 179 -15.07 -0.64 2.83
CA SER A 179 -16.33 -0.01 3.19
C SER A 179 -17.03 0.66 2.01
N ARG A 180 -16.36 0.74 0.85
CA ARG A 180 -16.80 1.45 -0.36
C ARG A 180 -17.20 2.90 -0.07
N SER A 181 -16.38 3.62 0.68
CA SER A 181 -16.67 4.99 1.10
C SER A 181 -15.48 5.95 0.96
N VAL A 182 -15.79 7.24 0.85
CA VAL A 182 -14.80 8.32 0.95
C VAL A 182 -14.50 8.58 2.42
N VAL A 183 -13.22 8.51 2.80
CA VAL A 183 -12.75 8.68 4.18
C VAL A 183 -11.91 9.93 4.38
N GLY A 184 -11.66 10.68 3.31
CA GLY A 184 -11.00 11.97 3.36
C GLY A 184 -11.02 12.67 2.00
N THR A 185 -11.08 13.99 2.01
CA THR A 185 -11.11 14.86 0.83
C THR A 185 -10.06 15.97 0.99
N TRP A 186 -9.48 16.43 -0.12
CA TRP A 186 -8.55 17.56 -0.16
C TRP A 186 -8.77 18.39 -1.41
N GLY A 187 -8.63 19.71 -1.29
CA GLY A 187 -8.90 20.65 -2.39
C GLY A 187 -10.39 20.80 -2.72
N ALA A 188 -11.24 19.99 -2.08
CA ALA A 188 -12.69 20.09 -2.13
C ALA A 188 -13.19 21.24 -1.24
N GLY A 189 -12.88 22.49 -1.59
CA GLY A 189 -13.43 23.71 -0.99
C GLY A 189 -13.42 23.78 0.55
N GLY A 190 -12.25 24.04 1.16
CA GLY A 190 -12.08 24.35 2.58
C GLY A 190 -10.64 24.31 3.05
#